data_AF-A0A1Y2C0K9-F1
#
_entry.id   AF-A0A1Y2C0K9-F1
#
_cell.length_a   1.000
_cell.length_b   1.000
_cell.length_c   1.000
_cell.angle_alpha   90.00
_cell.angle_beta   90.00
_cell.angle_gamma   90.00
#
_symmetry.space_group_name_H-M   'P 1'
#
loop_
_entity.id
_entity.type
_entity.pdbx_description
1 polymer ?
#
loop_
_entity_poly.entity_id
_entity_poly.type
_entity_poly.pdbx_seq_one_letter_code
_entity_poly.pdbx_strand_id
1 'polypeptide(L)'
;MAPTPHERPFRVHLTGFGPFRQYSENPSWLAVRQLEGITMKEAPPPLAALETPSEPQSPSPPAPLQPTIALSTSLIPVNYTDALELVPPLHDQDEPYDLIIHVGVGAPGGVVLERRARRWGYDKEGADGKLAESDGKRRGFVGEEWNVGEELQTRISREKVVEWVRRKGVEHLALSSDAGLYLCEFTFFCSLATAQRKASAKASAHPTPVQFIHVPPLKEPYNVEQLTSALKLLVWAIVNEGGLSDLLEQAT
;
A
#
# COMPACT_ATOMS: atom_id res chain seq x y z
N MET A 1 11.06 3.32 38.64
CA MET A 1 10.49 2.71 37.42
C MET A 1 11.40 3.11 36.28
N ALA A 2 11.99 2.15 35.58
CA ALA A 2 12.68 2.43 34.33
C ALA A 2 11.64 2.98 33.33
N PRO A 3 11.99 3.94 32.46
CA PRO A 3 11.09 4.37 31.41
C PRO A 3 10.70 3.15 30.56
N THR A 4 9.40 2.94 30.38
CA THR A 4 8.86 1.93 29.45
C THR A 4 9.40 2.22 28.06
N PRO A 5 9.73 1.19 27.25
CA PRO A 5 10.14 1.39 25.86
C PRO A 5 9.11 2.27 25.16
N HIS A 6 9.59 3.24 24.40
CA HIS A 6 8.76 4.18 23.66
C HIS A 6 7.82 3.40 22.72
N GLU A 7 6.53 3.30 23.04
CA GLU A 7 5.48 2.81 22.13
C GLU A 7 5.31 3.83 21.00
N ARG A 8 6.26 3.84 20.06
CA ARG A 8 6.10 4.62 18.83
C ARG A 8 4.98 3.98 18.00
N PRO A 9 4.12 4.76 17.35
CA PRO A 9 3.09 4.18 16.50
C PRO A 9 3.74 3.38 15.35
N PHE A 10 3.04 2.35 14.89
CA PHE A 10 3.34 1.63 13.66
C PHE A 10 3.04 2.56 12.47
N ARG A 11 4.08 2.99 11.76
CA ARG A 11 3.99 4.04 10.74
C ARG A 11 3.72 3.42 9.38
N VAL A 12 2.57 3.75 8.80
CA VAL A 12 2.16 3.30 7.46
C VAL A 12 2.16 4.50 6.52
N HIS A 13 2.86 4.37 5.39
CA HIS A 13 2.81 5.36 4.32
C HIS A 13 1.98 4.85 3.15
N LEU A 14 1.04 5.66 2.67
CA LEU A 14 0.20 5.34 1.52
C LEU A 14 0.48 6.29 0.36
N THR A 15 0.69 5.75 -0.83
CA THR A 15 0.80 6.58 -2.04
C THR A 15 -0.43 6.43 -2.91
N GLY A 16 -0.80 7.51 -3.60
CA GLY A 16 -1.83 7.50 -4.64
C GLY A 16 -1.31 8.15 -5.91
N PHE A 17 -1.86 7.77 -7.05
CA PHE A 17 -1.42 8.33 -8.34
C PHE A 17 -2.10 9.65 -8.68
N GLY A 18 -1.38 10.53 -9.37
CA GLY A 18 -1.93 11.74 -9.97
C GLY A 18 -2.87 11.47 -11.17
N PRO A 19 -3.39 12.54 -11.80
CA PRO A 19 -4.23 12.45 -13.00
C PRO A 19 -3.52 11.74 -14.16
N PHE A 20 -4.26 10.97 -14.95
CA PHE A 20 -3.78 10.39 -16.20
C PHE A 20 -4.94 9.94 -17.10
N ARG A 21 -4.74 9.99 -18.42
CA ARG A 21 -5.74 9.59 -19.44
C ARG A 21 -7.12 10.20 -19.14
N GLN A 22 -8.14 9.36 -18.91
CA GLN A 22 -9.50 9.80 -18.64
C GLN A 22 -9.74 10.34 -17.22
N TYR A 23 -8.77 10.19 -16.31
CA TYR A 23 -8.90 10.61 -14.92
C TYR A 23 -8.31 12.01 -14.74
N SER A 24 -9.18 13.03 -14.78
CA SER A 24 -8.81 14.39 -14.35
C SER A 24 -8.50 14.46 -12.86
N GLU A 25 -9.14 13.60 -12.08
CA GLU A 25 -8.79 13.28 -10.69
C GLU A 25 -8.75 11.76 -10.55
N ASN A 26 -7.70 11.24 -9.90
CA ASN A 26 -7.48 9.80 -9.80
C ASN A 26 -8.15 9.24 -8.53
N PRO A 27 -9.02 8.21 -8.64
CA PRO A 27 -9.66 7.57 -7.49
C PRO A 27 -8.70 7.17 -6.37
N SER A 28 -7.49 6.70 -6.71
CA SER A 28 -6.51 6.33 -5.69
C SER A 28 -6.08 7.52 -4.86
N TRP A 29 -5.77 8.66 -5.50
CA TRP A 29 -5.34 9.87 -4.78
C TRP A 29 -6.48 10.48 -3.96
N LEU A 30 -7.68 10.54 -4.54
CA LEU A 30 -8.87 11.05 -3.86
C LEU A 30 -9.16 10.29 -2.55
N ALA A 31 -8.95 8.99 -2.54
CA ALA A 31 -9.17 8.15 -1.37
C ALA A 31 -8.02 8.25 -0.35
N VAL A 32 -6.75 8.13 -0.79
CA VAL A 32 -5.61 8.11 0.14
C VAL A 32 -5.36 9.47 0.78
N ARG A 33 -5.51 10.60 0.08
CA ARG A 33 -5.21 11.93 0.65
C ARG A 33 -6.04 12.26 1.90
N GLN A 34 -7.20 11.61 2.05
CA GLN A 34 -8.07 11.76 3.24
C GLN A 34 -7.54 11.01 4.46
N LEU A 35 -6.50 10.19 4.30
CA LEU A 35 -5.86 9.41 5.37
C LEU A 35 -4.67 10.14 6.01
N GLU A 36 -4.26 11.29 5.48
CA GLU A 36 -3.13 12.07 5.99
C GLU A 36 -3.33 12.43 7.48
N GLY A 37 -2.32 12.12 8.29
CA GLY A 37 -2.32 12.45 9.72
C GLY A 37 -3.30 11.64 10.59
N ILE A 38 -4.02 10.67 10.03
CA ILE A 38 -4.92 9.81 10.80
C ILE A 38 -4.11 8.87 11.69
N THR A 39 -4.54 8.74 12.95
CA THR A 39 -4.03 7.74 13.90
C THR A 39 -5.15 6.79 14.31
N MET A 40 -4.95 5.47 14.11
CA MET A 40 -5.90 4.43 14.50
C MET A 40 -5.39 3.71 15.75
N LYS A 41 -6.17 3.76 16.84
CA LYS A 41 -5.90 3.04 18.09
C LYS A 41 -6.74 1.78 18.25
N GLU A 42 -7.79 1.67 17.45
CA GLU A 42 -8.75 0.57 17.44
C GLU A 42 -9.20 0.28 16.00
N ALA A 43 -9.81 -0.88 15.80
CA ALA A 43 -10.25 -1.31 14.49
C ALA A 43 -11.26 -0.32 13.92
N PRO A 44 -11.12 0.11 12.65
CA PRO A 44 -12.11 0.95 12.01
C PRO A 44 -13.51 0.30 12.02
N PRO A 45 -14.58 1.09 12.07
CA PRO A 45 -15.93 0.57 12.02
C PRO A 45 -16.18 -0.20 10.71
N PRO A 46 -17.08 -1.20 10.70
CA PRO A 46 -17.50 -1.87 9.47
C PRO A 46 -18.02 -0.87 8.42
N LEU A 47 -17.89 -1.21 7.14
CA LEU A 47 -18.24 -0.31 6.04
C LEU A 47 -19.71 0.16 6.09
N ALA A 48 -20.62 -0.71 6.51
CA ALA A 48 -22.05 -0.41 6.66
C ALA A 48 -22.36 0.70 7.68
N ALA A 49 -21.43 1.01 8.60
CA ALA A 49 -21.61 2.09 9.58
C ALA A 49 -21.64 3.49 8.93
N LEU A 50 -21.24 3.62 7.66
CA LEU A 50 -21.39 4.86 6.89
C LEU A 50 -22.84 5.14 6.47
N GLU A 51 -23.65 4.09 6.30
CA GLU A 51 -25.03 4.21 5.82
C GLU A 51 -26.03 4.34 6.97
N THR A 52 -25.71 3.71 8.11
CA THR A 52 -26.51 3.78 9.33
C THR A 52 -25.59 4.02 10.52
N PRO A 53 -25.74 5.13 11.27
CA PRO A 53 -25.07 5.29 12.55
C PRO A 53 -25.55 4.17 13.50
N SER A 54 -24.68 3.21 13.77
CA SER A 54 -24.95 2.18 14.77
C SER A 54 -24.95 2.80 16.17
N GLU A 55 -25.86 2.36 17.04
CA GLU A 55 -25.79 2.65 18.48
C GLU A 55 -24.43 2.25 19.07
N PRO A 56 -23.93 2.97 20.10
CA PRO A 56 -22.66 2.65 20.72
C PRO A 56 -22.65 1.20 21.22
N GLN A 57 -21.76 0.40 20.65
CA GLN A 57 -21.58 -0.99 21.05
C GLN A 57 -21.00 -1.03 22.47
N SER A 58 -21.54 -1.93 23.29
CA SER A 58 -21.02 -2.25 24.63
C SER A 58 -19.51 -2.52 24.54
N PRO A 59 -18.72 -2.10 25.53
CA PRO A 59 -17.27 -2.30 25.51
C PRO A 59 -16.98 -3.79 25.35
N SER A 60 -16.27 -4.12 24.27
CA SER A 60 -15.75 -5.46 24.06
C SER A 60 -14.74 -5.79 25.17
N PRO A 61 -14.57 -7.07 25.55
CA PRO A 61 -13.50 -7.47 26.47
C PRO A 61 -12.16 -6.92 25.98
N PRO A 62 -11.20 -6.64 26.88
CA PRO A 62 -9.91 -6.06 26.51
C PRO A 62 -9.29 -6.93 25.42
N ALA A 63 -9.23 -6.37 24.21
CA ALA A 63 -8.53 -6.98 23.11
C ALA A 63 -7.04 -7.07 23.48
N PRO A 64 -6.27 -8.01 22.90
CA PRO A 64 -4.81 -7.97 22.97
C PRO A 64 -4.32 -6.56 22.63
N LEU A 65 -3.21 -6.10 23.25
CA LEU A 65 -2.57 -4.83 22.91
C LEU A 65 -2.34 -4.78 21.39
N GLN A 66 -3.09 -3.93 20.68
CA GLN A 66 -2.92 -3.71 19.26
C GLN A 66 -2.08 -2.44 19.06
N PRO A 67 -1.22 -2.40 18.02
CA PRO A 67 -0.39 -1.24 17.78
C PRO A 67 -1.25 0.00 17.47
N THR A 68 -0.82 1.17 17.97
CA THR A 68 -1.31 2.43 17.43
C THR A 68 -0.75 2.60 16.01
N ILE A 69 -1.60 2.80 15.00
CA ILE A 69 -1.18 2.94 13.59
C ILE A 69 -1.24 4.41 13.19
N ALA A 70 -0.13 4.99 12.75
CA ALA A 70 -0.06 6.37 12.23
C ALA A 70 0.06 6.36 10.70
N LEU A 71 -0.79 7.15 10.04
CA LEU A 71 -0.88 7.22 8.57
C LEU A 71 -0.28 8.52 8.03
N SER A 72 0.45 8.38 6.92
CA SER A 72 0.94 9.49 6.10
C SER A 72 0.77 9.15 4.62
N THR A 73 0.76 10.16 3.76
CA THR A 73 0.38 10.01 2.36
C THR A 73 1.22 10.85 1.41
N SER A 74 1.37 10.40 0.16
CA SER A 74 2.00 11.20 -0.90
C SER A 74 1.43 10.88 -2.28
N LEU A 75 1.57 11.84 -3.21
CA LEU A 75 1.13 11.70 -4.60
C LEU A 75 2.31 11.27 -5.47
N ILE A 76 2.09 10.29 -6.34
CA ILE A 76 3.03 9.87 -7.39
C ILE A 76 2.44 10.26 -8.76
N PRO A 77 3.07 11.18 -9.52
CA PRO A 77 2.70 11.41 -10.91
C PRO A 77 2.83 10.12 -11.75
N VAL A 78 2.03 9.99 -12.80
CA VAL A 78 2.01 8.76 -13.62
C VAL A 78 3.14 8.76 -14.67
N ASN A 79 4.38 9.00 -14.22
CA ASN A 79 5.58 9.00 -15.06
C ASN A 79 6.67 8.14 -14.43
N TYR A 80 7.51 7.52 -15.27
CA TYR A 80 8.56 6.59 -14.81
C TYR A 80 9.64 7.31 -14.00
N THR A 81 10.06 8.50 -14.44
CA THR A 81 11.06 9.31 -13.73
C THR A 81 10.57 9.69 -12.33
N ASP A 82 9.33 10.15 -12.19
CA ASP A 82 8.76 10.49 -10.88
C ASP A 82 8.71 9.28 -9.94
N ALA A 83 8.36 8.09 -10.45
CA ALA A 83 8.39 6.87 -9.64
C ALA A 83 9.81 6.54 -9.14
N LEU A 84 10.83 6.68 -10.00
CA LEU A 84 12.23 6.45 -9.64
C LEU A 84 12.79 7.51 -8.66
N GLU A 85 12.29 8.73 -8.72
CA GLU A 85 12.72 9.82 -7.83
C GLU A 85 12.01 9.80 -6.48
N LEU A 86 10.71 9.49 -6.45
CA LEU A 86 9.87 9.64 -5.26
C LEU A 86 9.78 8.36 -4.42
N VAL A 87 9.85 7.18 -5.02
CA VAL A 87 9.65 5.91 -4.30
C VAL A 87 10.85 5.51 -3.45
N PRO A 88 12.11 5.55 -3.96
CA PRO A 88 13.25 5.12 -3.15
C PRO A 88 13.45 5.92 -1.84
N PRO A 89 13.25 7.26 -1.82
CA PRO A 89 13.32 8.03 -0.57
C PRO A 89 12.33 7.59 0.51
N LEU A 90 11.18 7.00 0.16
CA LEU A 90 10.23 6.46 1.16
C LEU A 90 10.88 5.38 2.03
N HIS A 91 11.91 4.70 1.53
CA HIS A 91 12.70 3.68 2.24
C HIS A 91 13.99 4.23 2.87
N ASP A 92 14.19 5.56 2.89
CA ASP A 92 15.36 6.22 3.48
C ASP A 92 15.02 7.33 4.48
N GLN A 93 13.83 7.29 5.03
CA GLN A 93 13.43 8.26 6.03
C GLN A 93 14.26 8.09 7.31
N ASP A 94 14.62 9.21 7.95
CA ASP A 94 15.28 9.21 9.27
C ASP A 94 14.45 8.44 10.29
N GLU A 95 13.14 8.67 10.26
CA GLU A 95 12.15 7.81 10.88
C GLU A 95 11.59 6.85 9.80
N PRO A 96 11.94 5.56 9.81
CA PRO A 96 11.48 4.63 8.79
C PRO A 96 9.98 4.34 8.91
N TYR A 97 9.34 4.07 7.77
CA TYR A 97 8.00 3.48 7.75
C TYR A 97 8.09 1.98 8.01
N ASP A 98 7.12 1.47 8.77
CA ASP A 98 7.00 0.04 9.08
C ASP A 98 6.24 -0.72 7.98
N LEU A 99 5.49 0.00 7.14
CA LEU A 99 4.74 -0.52 6.00
C LEU A 99 4.54 0.57 4.96
N ILE A 100 4.73 0.23 3.69
CA ILE A 100 4.43 1.11 2.56
C ILE A 100 3.34 0.46 1.70
N ILE A 101 2.27 1.21 1.41
CA ILE A 101 1.17 0.77 0.56
C ILE A 101 1.08 1.71 -0.64
N HIS A 102 1.10 1.14 -1.84
CA HIS A 102 0.85 1.89 -3.07
C HIS A 102 -0.57 1.62 -3.54
N VAL A 103 -1.33 2.67 -3.85
CA VAL A 103 -2.72 2.57 -4.27
C VAL A 103 -2.84 3.14 -5.67
N GLY A 104 -3.37 2.35 -6.61
CA GLY A 104 -3.61 2.78 -7.99
C GLY A 104 -5.01 2.45 -8.45
N VAL A 105 -5.57 3.23 -9.37
CA VAL A 105 -6.86 2.88 -9.99
C VAL A 105 -6.67 1.71 -10.96
N GLY A 106 -7.47 0.66 -10.78
CA GLY A 106 -7.48 -0.54 -11.62
C GLY A 106 -8.75 -0.66 -12.46
N ALA A 107 -9.09 -1.90 -12.80
CA ALA A 107 -10.35 -2.21 -13.48
C ALA A 107 -11.57 -2.03 -12.56
N PRO A 108 -12.79 -1.88 -13.11
CA PRO A 108 -14.02 -1.96 -12.33
C PRO A 108 -14.17 -3.30 -11.60
N GLY A 109 -15.03 -3.33 -10.59
CA GLY A 109 -15.47 -4.57 -9.93
C GLY A 109 -14.96 -4.79 -8.51
N GLY A 110 -14.01 -3.97 -8.03
CA GLY A 110 -13.62 -3.99 -6.61
C GLY A 110 -12.18 -3.59 -6.34
N VAL A 111 -11.78 -3.78 -5.09
CA VAL A 111 -10.42 -3.58 -4.60
C VAL A 111 -9.62 -4.89 -4.78
N VAL A 112 -8.39 -4.78 -5.27
CA VAL A 112 -7.54 -5.94 -5.58
C VAL A 112 -6.18 -5.81 -4.89
N LEU A 113 -5.76 -6.86 -4.18
CA LEU A 113 -4.43 -6.92 -3.55
C LEU A 113 -3.45 -7.67 -4.44
N GLU A 114 -2.45 -6.95 -4.94
CA GLU A 114 -1.45 -7.49 -5.86
C GLU A 114 -0.37 -8.30 -5.13
N ARG A 115 0.07 -9.41 -5.73
CA ARG A 115 1.12 -10.26 -5.17
C ARG A 115 2.51 -9.82 -5.59
N ARG A 116 2.65 -9.46 -6.87
CA ARG A 116 3.88 -9.60 -7.62
C ARG A 116 4.11 -8.38 -8.49
N ALA A 117 5.38 -8.03 -8.68
CA ALA A 117 5.82 -7.06 -9.66
C ALA A 117 7.01 -7.59 -10.47
N ARG A 118 7.06 -7.26 -11.76
CA ARG A 118 8.14 -7.68 -12.68
C ARG A 118 9.13 -6.54 -12.95
N ARG A 119 10.37 -6.90 -13.24
CA ARG A 119 11.44 -5.95 -13.57
C ARG A 119 11.31 -5.34 -14.97
N TRP A 120 10.65 -6.03 -15.89
CA TRP A 120 10.64 -5.69 -17.31
C TRP A 120 9.24 -5.79 -17.93
N GLY A 121 9.05 -5.17 -19.11
CA GLY A 121 7.82 -5.21 -19.90
C GLY A 121 7.03 -3.89 -19.90
N TYR A 122 7.69 -2.78 -19.56
CA TYR A 122 7.05 -1.47 -19.40
C TYR A 122 7.03 -0.68 -20.71
N ASP A 123 6.24 -1.18 -21.67
CA ASP A 123 6.20 -0.67 -23.06
C ASP A 123 5.14 0.41 -23.31
N LYS A 124 4.51 0.93 -22.25
CA LYS A 124 3.45 1.95 -22.32
C LYS A 124 4.03 3.31 -21.91
N GLU A 125 3.60 4.39 -22.57
CA GLU A 125 4.02 5.75 -22.19
C GLU A 125 3.38 6.20 -20.87
N GLY A 126 4.14 6.93 -20.06
CA GLY A 126 3.65 7.70 -18.92
C GLY A 126 2.74 8.85 -19.35
N ALA A 127 2.21 9.60 -18.38
CA ALA A 127 1.36 10.76 -18.66
C ALA A 127 2.13 11.90 -19.37
N ASP A 128 3.46 11.95 -19.22
CA ASP A 128 4.35 12.87 -19.92
C ASP A 128 4.76 12.39 -21.34
N GLY A 129 4.19 11.28 -21.82
CA GLY A 129 4.51 10.71 -23.13
C GLY A 129 5.86 9.98 -23.20
N LYS A 130 6.55 9.78 -22.06
CA LYS A 130 7.84 9.08 -22.04
C LYS A 130 7.69 7.60 -21.69
N LEU A 131 8.58 6.79 -22.26
CA LEU A 131 8.69 5.37 -21.97
C LEU A 131 9.68 5.12 -20.82
N ALA A 132 9.56 3.98 -20.16
CA ALA A 132 10.59 3.49 -19.26
C ALA A 132 11.92 3.28 -20.01
N GLU A 133 13.03 3.33 -19.26
CA GLU A 133 14.36 3.03 -19.76
C GLU A 133 14.43 1.66 -20.42
N SER A 134 15.40 1.47 -21.33
CA SER A 134 15.59 0.22 -22.06
C SER A 134 17.03 -0.27 -21.98
N ASP A 135 17.19 -1.59 -21.85
CA ASP A 135 18.48 -2.28 -21.98
C ASP A 135 18.85 -2.60 -23.45
N GLY A 136 18.08 -2.06 -24.41
CA GLY A 136 18.18 -2.37 -25.84
C GLY A 136 17.32 -3.55 -26.30
N LYS A 137 16.66 -4.28 -25.39
CA LYS A 137 15.73 -5.39 -25.70
C LYS A 137 14.39 -5.26 -25.01
N ARG A 138 14.39 -4.87 -23.74
CA ARG A 138 13.21 -4.75 -22.88
C ARG A 138 13.20 -3.36 -22.24
N ARG A 139 12.02 -2.93 -21.79
CA ARG A 139 11.84 -1.71 -21.01
C ARG A 139 11.55 -2.00 -19.55
N GLY A 140 12.16 -1.23 -18.65
CA GLY A 140 12.00 -1.40 -17.21
C GLY A 140 13.18 -0.87 -16.42
N PHE A 141 13.62 -1.64 -15.43
CA PHE A 141 14.65 -1.23 -14.49
C PHE A 141 16.06 -1.61 -14.96
N VAL A 142 16.72 -0.66 -15.62
CA VAL A 142 18.09 -0.76 -16.12
C VAL A 142 19.08 -0.35 -15.02
N GLY A 143 20.22 -1.05 -14.94
CA GLY A 143 21.27 -0.78 -13.94
C GLY A 143 21.47 -1.94 -12.94
N GLU A 144 22.70 -2.06 -12.44
CA GLU A 144 23.08 -3.09 -11.44
C GLU A 144 22.34 -2.91 -10.12
N GLU A 145 21.96 -1.68 -9.81
CA GLU A 145 21.21 -1.33 -8.62
C GLU A 145 19.77 -1.86 -8.65
N TRP A 146 19.29 -2.39 -9.78
CA TRP A 146 17.99 -3.06 -9.86
C TRP A 146 18.11 -4.59 -9.98
N ASN A 147 19.32 -5.12 -9.83
CA ASN A 147 19.63 -6.55 -9.96
C ASN A 147 19.30 -7.34 -8.67
N VAL A 148 18.03 -7.34 -8.28
CA VAL A 148 17.51 -8.04 -7.10
C VAL A 148 16.58 -9.22 -7.41
N GLY A 149 16.33 -9.44 -8.70
CA GLY A 149 15.41 -10.45 -9.21
C GLY A 149 14.62 -9.93 -10.41
N GLU A 150 14.20 -10.84 -11.29
CA GLU A 150 13.32 -10.48 -12.42
C GLU A 150 11.87 -10.26 -11.96
N GLU A 151 11.47 -10.87 -10.84
CA GLU A 151 10.15 -10.76 -10.24
C GLU A 151 10.26 -10.73 -8.72
N LEU A 152 9.52 -9.82 -8.09
CA LEU A 152 9.46 -9.67 -6.63
C LEU A 152 8.04 -9.88 -6.15
N GLN A 153 7.88 -10.35 -4.91
CA GLN A 153 6.58 -10.58 -4.29
C GLN A 153 6.49 -9.90 -2.94
N THR A 154 5.30 -9.43 -2.59
CA THR A 154 5.01 -8.99 -1.23
C THR A 154 5.06 -10.16 -0.25
N ARG A 155 5.52 -9.90 0.97
CA ARG A 155 5.46 -10.87 2.09
C ARG A 155 4.13 -10.84 2.85
N ILE A 156 3.23 -9.91 2.53
CA ILE A 156 1.93 -9.78 3.20
C ILE A 156 1.06 -11.01 2.92
N SER A 157 0.49 -11.59 3.99
CA SER A 157 -0.50 -12.67 3.91
C SER A 157 -1.87 -12.10 3.49
N ARG A 158 -2.05 -11.92 2.18
CA ARG A 158 -3.22 -11.23 1.61
C ARG A 158 -4.53 -12.00 1.80
N GLU A 159 -4.45 -13.33 1.91
CA GLU A 159 -5.62 -14.20 2.11
C GLU A 159 -6.31 -13.91 3.44
N LYS A 160 -5.54 -13.80 4.53
CA LYS A 160 -6.04 -13.43 5.87
C LYS A 160 -6.59 -12.01 5.91
N VAL A 161 -5.90 -11.09 5.22
CA VAL A 161 -6.35 -9.70 5.07
C VAL A 161 -7.73 -9.67 4.42
N VAL A 162 -7.91 -10.32 3.27
CA VAL A 162 -9.21 -10.34 2.57
C VAL A 162 -10.30 -11.00 3.43
N GLU A 163 -10.00 -12.09 4.12
CA GLU A 163 -10.96 -12.75 5.02
C GLU A 163 -11.44 -11.82 6.15
N TRP A 164 -10.51 -11.08 6.78
CA TRP A 164 -10.86 -10.13 7.83
C TRP A 164 -11.67 -8.96 7.29
N VAL A 165 -11.25 -8.37 6.16
CA VAL A 165 -11.89 -7.17 5.61
C VAL A 165 -13.27 -7.49 5.03
N ARG A 166 -13.49 -8.68 4.45
CA ARG A 166 -14.84 -9.13 4.03
C ARG A 166 -15.80 -9.22 5.21
N ARG A 167 -15.35 -9.71 6.38
CA ARG A 167 -16.18 -9.72 7.61
C ARG A 167 -16.57 -8.33 8.10
N LYS A 168 -15.89 -7.28 7.63
CA LYS A 168 -16.20 -5.88 7.91
C LYS A 168 -17.07 -5.22 6.82
N GLY A 169 -17.59 -6.00 5.88
CA GLY A 169 -18.58 -5.53 4.88
C GLY A 169 -17.98 -5.01 3.58
N VAL A 170 -16.67 -5.17 3.34
CA VAL A 170 -16.09 -4.88 2.02
C VAL A 170 -16.22 -6.11 1.14
N GLU A 171 -17.29 -6.19 0.36
CA GLU A 171 -17.62 -7.39 -0.42
C GLU A 171 -16.76 -7.54 -1.68
N HIS A 172 -16.50 -6.42 -2.36
CA HIS A 172 -15.80 -6.37 -3.64
C HIS A 172 -14.28 -6.39 -3.46
N LEU A 173 -13.75 -7.56 -3.09
CA LEU A 173 -12.32 -7.81 -2.86
C LEU A 173 -11.81 -9.00 -3.69
N ALA A 174 -10.64 -8.84 -4.31
CA ALA A 174 -9.95 -9.91 -5.01
C ALA A 174 -8.43 -9.93 -4.74
N LEU A 175 -7.81 -11.06 -5.07
CA LEU A 175 -6.36 -11.22 -5.08
C LEU A 175 -5.89 -11.31 -6.53
N SER A 176 -4.75 -10.68 -6.83
CA SER A 176 -4.12 -10.76 -8.15
C SER A 176 -2.62 -11.04 -8.03
N SER A 177 -2.01 -11.54 -9.10
CA SER A 177 -0.56 -11.71 -9.26
C SER A 177 -0.03 -10.96 -10.49
N ASP A 178 -0.84 -10.07 -11.05
CA ASP A 178 -0.52 -9.25 -12.22
C ASP A 178 -1.03 -7.83 -11.99
N ALA A 179 -0.10 -6.89 -11.78
CA ALA A 179 -0.41 -5.49 -11.56
C ALA A 179 -0.37 -4.66 -12.87
N GLY A 180 -0.34 -5.33 -14.04
CA GLY A 180 -0.71 -4.75 -15.33
C GLY A 180 0.42 -4.16 -16.19
N LEU A 181 1.71 -4.36 -15.81
CA LEU A 181 2.90 -3.86 -16.54
C LEU A 181 2.76 -2.40 -16.98
N TYR A 182 2.38 -1.53 -16.04
CA TYR A 182 2.35 -0.09 -16.22
C TYR A 182 2.90 0.59 -14.97
N LEU A 183 2.61 1.88 -14.75
CA LEU A 183 3.16 2.62 -13.60
C LEU A 183 2.75 2.06 -12.23
N CYS A 184 1.61 1.37 -12.14
CA CYS A 184 1.20 0.66 -10.93
C CYS A 184 2.22 -0.44 -10.57
N GLU A 185 2.45 -1.39 -11.46
CA GLU A 185 3.45 -2.45 -11.25
C GLU A 185 4.88 -1.91 -11.18
N PHE A 186 5.21 -0.87 -11.96
CA PHE A 186 6.54 -0.25 -11.93
C PHE A 186 6.83 0.33 -10.54
N THR A 187 5.92 1.12 -9.99
CA THR A 187 6.03 1.67 -8.63
C THR A 187 6.15 0.55 -7.59
N PHE A 188 5.38 -0.54 -7.76
CA PHE A 188 5.43 -1.68 -6.86
C PHE A 188 6.79 -2.39 -6.90
N PHE A 189 7.32 -2.67 -8.10
CA PHE A 189 8.65 -3.26 -8.26
C PHE A 189 9.73 -2.35 -7.69
N CYS A 190 9.68 -1.05 -8.00
CA CYS A 190 10.62 -0.05 -7.50
C CYS A 190 10.71 -0.12 -5.97
N SER A 191 9.55 -0.09 -5.30
CA SER A 191 9.44 -0.11 -3.85
C SER A 191 9.93 -1.43 -3.23
N LEU A 192 9.52 -2.58 -3.78
CA LEU A 192 9.99 -3.90 -3.34
C LEU A 192 11.51 -4.03 -3.50
N ALA A 193 12.05 -3.60 -4.65
CA ALA A 193 13.47 -3.68 -4.95
C ALA A 193 14.29 -2.76 -4.03
N THR A 194 13.83 -1.53 -3.79
CA THR A 194 14.47 -0.63 -2.84
C THR A 194 14.48 -1.23 -1.42
N ALA A 195 13.34 -1.76 -0.95
CA ALA A 195 13.23 -2.37 0.37
C ALA A 195 14.23 -3.54 0.53
N GLN A 196 14.31 -4.42 -0.46
CA GLN A 196 15.23 -5.57 -0.45
C GLN A 196 16.69 -5.13 -0.40
N ARG A 197 17.09 -4.16 -1.24
CA ARG A 197 18.47 -3.63 -1.23
C ARG A 197 18.85 -3.02 0.10
N LYS A 198 17.94 -2.25 0.69
CA LYS A 198 18.14 -1.61 1.99
C LYS A 198 18.33 -2.65 3.09
N ALA A 199 17.51 -3.69 3.10
CA ALA A 199 17.66 -4.78 4.06
C ALA A 199 19.02 -5.47 3.93
N SER A 200 19.45 -5.77 2.70
CA SER A 200 20.76 -6.36 2.43
C SER A 200 21.92 -5.45 2.86
N ALA A 201 21.83 -4.15 2.59
CA ALA A 201 22.87 -3.18 2.95
C ALA A 201 22.97 -2.93 4.46
N LYS A 202 21.84 -2.92 5.18
CA LYS A 202 21.78 -2.70 6.64
C LYS A 202 21.91 -4.00 7.45
N ALA A 203 22.16 -5.14 6.80
CA ALA A 203 22.10 -6.48 7.41
C ALA A 203 20.84 -6.70 8.26
N SER A 204 19.73 -6.07 7.87
CA SER A 204 18.45 -6.19 8.57
C SER A 204 17.82 -7.53 8.22
N ALA A 205 17.19 -8.17 9.21
CA ALA A 205 16.59 -9.49 9.03
C ALA A 205 15.52 -9.51 7.92
N HIS A 206 14.78 -8.41 7.77
CA HIS A 206 13.69 -8.31 6.80
C HIS A 206 13.61 -6.94 6.11
N PRO A 207 13.24 -6.91 4.82
CA PRO A 207 12.89 -5.66 4.13
C PRO A 207 11.60 -5.07 4.65
N THR A 208 11.48 -3.74 4.55
CA THR A 208 10.22 -3.02 4.80
C THR A 208 9.11 -3.67 3.97
N PRO A 209 8.00 -4.13 4.57
CA PRO A 209 6.88 -4.67 3.85
C PRO A 209 6.29 -3.65 2.87
N VAL A 210 5.96 -4.12 1.67
CA VAL A 210 5.31 -3.32 0.63
C VAL A 210 4.08 -4.06 0.12
N GLN A 211 2.96 -3.36 -0.03
CA GLN A 211 1.75 -3.88 -0.68
C GLN A 211 1.28 -2.92 -1.78
N PHE A 212 0.81 -3.46 -2.90
CA PHE A 212 0.11 -2.68 -3.90
C PHE A 212 -1.39 -3.04 -3.91
N ILE A 213 -2.25 -2.03 -3.94
CA ILE A 213 -3.71 -2.18 -3.94
C ILE A 213 -4.27 -1.46 -5.16
N HIS A 214 -4.92 -2.20 -6.05
CA HIS A 214 -5.76 -1.58 -7.07
C HIS A 214 -7.14 -1.26 -6.48
N VAL A 215 -7.62 -0.05 -6.71
CA VAL A 215 -8.98 0.39 -6.36
C VAL A 215 -9.81 0.58 -7.61
N PRO A 216 -11.14 0.38 -7.55
CA PRO A 216 -11.98 0.56 -8.73
C PRO A 216 -12.17 2.07 -9.03
N PRO A 217 -12.67 2.42 -10.23
CA PRO A 217 -13.20 3.75 -10.48
C PRO A 217 -14.26 4.15 -9.44
N LEU A 218 -14.38 5.45 -9.15
CA LEU A 218 -15.41 5.91 -8.22
C LEU A 218 -16.82 5.70 -8.78
N LYS A 219 -17.79 5.60 -7.87
CA LYS A 219 -19.24 5.35 -8.08
C LYS A 219 -19.59 3.90 -8.40
N GLU A 220 -18.62 3.05 -8.70
CA GLU A 220 -18.84 1.63 -8.97
C GLU A 220 -17.67 0.78 -8.42
N PRO A 221 -17.82 0.07 -7.28
CA PRO A 221 -18.98 -0.02 -6.38
C PRO A 221 -18.94 1.02 -5.25
N TYR A 222 -17.88 1.83 -5.15
CA TYR A 222 -17.65 2.70 -4.00
C TYR A 222 -17.60 4.17 -4.40
N ASN A 223 -18.27 5.02 -3.61
CA ASN A 223 -17.93 6.45 -3.58
C ASN A 223 -16.59 6.66 -2.86
N VAL A 224 -16.10 7.90 -2.82
CA VAL A 224 -14.79 8.20 -2.24
C VAL A 224 -14.72 7.92 -0.72
N GLU A 225 -15.80 8.19 0.02
CA GLU A 225 -15.87 7.99 1.47
C GLU A 225 -15.89 6.49 1.83
N GLN A 226 -16.67 5.71 1.09
CA GLN A 226 -16.69 4.26 1.19
C GLN A 226 -15.31 3.67 0.84
N LEU A 227 -14.68 4.16 -0.22
CA LEU A 227 -13.35 3.70 -0.62
C LEU A 227 -12.28 4.05 0.43
N THR A 228 -12.29 5.27 0.97
CA THR A 228 -11.40 5.69 2.06
C THR A 228 -11.61 4.81 3.31
N SER A 229 -12.86 4.49 3.65
CA SER A 229 -13.18 3.62 4.80
C SER A 229 -12.74 2.16 4.56
N ALA A 230 -12.92 1.65 3.33
CA ALA A 230 -12.39 0.35 2.92
C ALA A 230 -10.86 0.32 3.01
N LEU A 231 -10.16 1.39 2.62
CA LEU A 231 -8.71 1.50 2.76
C LEU A 231 -8.27 1.51 4.23
N LYS A 232 -8.98 2.18 5.14
CA LYS A 232 -8.70 2.09 6.59
C LYS A 232 -8.78 0.66 7.11
N LEU A 233 -9.85 -0.05 6.73
CA LEU A 233 -10.04 -1.47 7.08
C LEU A 233 -8.91 -2.35 6.51
N LEU A 234 -8.49 -2.11 5.26
CA LEU A 234 -7.38 -2.81 4.63
C LEU A 234 -6.05 -2.55 5.34
N VAL A 235 -5.72 -1.28 5.66
CA VAL A 235 -4.51 -0.94 6.40
C VAL A 235 -4.49 -1.66 7.76
N TRP A 236 -5.59 -1.57 8.51
CA TRP A 236 -5.72 -2.24 9.80
C TRP A 236 -5.50 -3.75 9.69
N ALA A 237 -6.12 -4.39 8.70
CA ALA A 237 -5.99 -5.82 8.47
C ALA A 237 -4.58 -6.21 7.99
N ILE A 238 -3.92 -5.42 7.15
CA ILE A 238 -2.54 -5.70 6.73
C ILE A 238 -1.59 -5.68 7.94
N VAL A 239 -1.74 -4.69 8.82
CA VAL A 239 -0.89 -4.59 10.02
C VAL A 239 -1.15 -5.76 10.98
N ASN A 240 -2.40 -6.09 11.27
CA ASN A 240 -2.74 -7.06 12.32
C ASN A 240 -2.86 -8.51 11.84
N GLU A 241 -3.22 -8.74 10.58
CA GLU A 241 -3.51 -10.07 10.02
C GLU A 241 -2.54 -10.47 8.89
N GLY A 242 -1.80 -9.49 8.35
CA GLY A 242 -0.93 -9.66 7.18
C GLY A 242 0.37 -10.42 7.44
N GLY A 243 0.56 -11.01 8.62
CA GLY A 243 1.75 -11.78 8.97
C GLY A 243 2.97 -10.90 9.29
N LEU A 244 2.75 -9.73 9.90
CA LEU A 244 3.78 -8.77 10.27
C LEU A 244 4.14 -8.81 11.77
N SER A 245 3.87 -9.94 12.46
CA SER A 245 4.06 -10.07 13.90
C SER A 245 5.52 -9.82 14.33
N ASP A 246 6.49 -10.16 13.48
CA ASP A 246 7.93 -9.89 13.67
C ASP A 246 8.26 -8.39 13.80
N LEU A 247 7.44 -7.53 13.18
CA LEU A 247 7.59 -6.07 13.28
C LEU A 247 6.81 -5.50 14.46
N LEU A 248 5.69 -6.12 14.83
CA LEU A 248 4.87 -5.68 15.96
C LEU A 248 5.60 -5.86 17.29
N GLU A 249 6.33 -6.97 17.45
CA GLU A 249 7.16 -7.23 18.65
C GLU A 249 8.31 -6.23 18.85
N GLN A 250 8.69 -5.47 17.82
CA GLN A 250 9.70 -4.41 17.91
C GLN A 250 9.09 -3.03 18.23
N ALA A 251 7.77 -2.89 18.09
CA ALA A 251 7.02 -1.66 18.32
C ALA A 251 6.24 -1.64 19.65
N THR A 252 6.06 -2.82 20.29
CA THR A 252 5.49 -3.02 21.63
C THR A 252 6.56 -3.27 22.68
#